data_AF-A0A7X7KTF7-F1
#
_entry.id   AF-A0A7X7KTF7-F1
#
_cell.length_a   1.000
_cell.length_b   1.000
_cell.length_c   1.000
_cell.angle_alpha   90.00
_cell.angle_beta   90.00
_cell.angle_gamma   90.00
#
_symmetry.space_group_name_H-M   'P 1'
#
loop_
_entity.id
_entity.type
_entity.pdbx_description
1 polymer ?
#
loop_
_entity_poly.entity_id
_entity_poly.type
_entity_poly.pdbx_seq_one_letter_code
_entity_poly.pdbx_strand_id
1 'polypeptide(L)'
;MKLNNDYFEMLTTLSTYVIKGSEVLEEIFRDYNSGTIKEIMTEMHMVEDTADAAHHKIRNALAREFITPIDREDISMIAYEIDEVIDGIEDIVIRMYM
;
A
#
# COMPACT_ATOMS: atom_id res chain seq x y z
N MET A 1 -12.00 25.96 2.18
CA MET A 1 -11.91 25.02 3.32
C MET A 1 -10.48 24.51 3.33
N LYS A 2 -9.70 24.77 4.39
CA LYS A 2 -8.36 24.15 4.53
C LYS A 2 -8.59 22.65 4.64
N LEU A 3 -8.13 21.87 3.67
CA LEU A 3 -7.92 20.44 3.89
C LEU A 3 -6.79 20.37 4.91
N ASN A 4 -7.08 19.89 6.12
CA ASN A 4 -6.04 19.65 7.10
C ASN A 4 -5.47 18.26 6.78
N ASN A 5 -4.59 18.19 5.78
CA ASN A 5 -3.94 16.95 5.40
C ASN A 5 -2.82 16.66 6.40
N ASP A 6 -3.00 15.62 7.21
CA ASP A 6 -1.94 15.11 8.08
C ASP A 6 -1.12 14.08 7.30
N TYR A 7 -0.04 14.55 6.66
CA TYR A 7 0.80 13.69 5.84
C TYR A 7 1.47 12.56 6.63
N PHE A 8 1.78 12.75 7.91
CA PHE A 8 2.38 11.70 8.72
C PHE A 8 1.37 10.59 9.01
N GLU A 9 0.12 10.96 9.33
CA GLU A 9 -0.96 9.99 9.51
C GLU A 9 -1.31 9.28 8.19
N MET A 10 -1.31 9.99 7.07
CA MET A 10 -1.56 9.40 5.75
C MET A 10 -0.48 8.40 5.35
N LEU A 11 0.81 8.73 5.57
CA LEU A 11 1.92 7.81 5.34
C LEU A 11 1.85 6.59 6.27
N THR A 12 1.54 6.82 7.56
CA THR A 12 1.35 5.74 8.54
C THR A 12 0.22 4.81 8.10
N THR A 13 -0.91 5.38 7.66
CA THR A 13 -2.04 4.62 7.09
C THR A 13 -1.60 3.79 5.89
N LEU A 14 -0.84 4.38 4.96
CA LEU A 14 -0.31 3.65 3.79
C LEU A 14 0.56 2.46 4.23
N SER A 15 1.44 2.65 5.22
CA SER A 15 2.27 1.57 5.78
C SER A 15 1.46 0.45 6.44
N THR A 16 0.25 0.71 6.94
CA THR A 16 -0.59 -0.38 7.50
C THR A 16 -1.02 -1.40 6.44
N TYR A 17 -1.13 -0.99 5.17
CA TYR A 17 -1.42 -1.92 4.08
C TYR A 17 -0.23 -2.82 3.73
N VAL A 18 1.01 -2.33 3.87
CA VAL A 18 2.22 -3.18 3.79
C VAL A 18 2.16 -4.29 4.85
N ILE A 19 1.81 -3.94 6.08
CA ILE A 19 1.69 -4.92 7.17
C ILE A 19 0.63 -5.96 6.82
N LYS A 20 -0.55 -5.52 6.38
CA LYS A 20 -1.63 -6.42 5.99
C LYS A 20 -1.24 -7.33 4.82
N GLY A 21 -0.59 -6.80 3.78
CA GLY A 21 -0.08 -7.61 2.66
C GLY A 21 0.98 -8.61 3.12
N SER A 22 1.84 -8.21 4.05
CA SER A 22 2.87 -9.10 4.63
C SER A 22 2.25 -10.25 5.44
N GLU A 23 1.18 -9.98 6.20
CA GLU A 23 0.42 -11.00 6.93
C GLU A 23 -0.21 -12.03 5.98
N VAL A 24 -0.81 -11.55 4.87
CA VAL A 24 -1.34 -12.42 3.81
C VAL A 24 -0.23 -13.30 3.22
N LEU A 25 0.93 -12.72 2.90
CA LEU A 25 2.06 -13.48 2.35
C LEU A 25 2.62 -14.49 3.37
N GLU A 26 2.70 -14.14 4.65
CA GLU A 26 3.12 -15.05 5.72
C GLU A 26 2.18 -16.27 5.81
N GLU A 27 0.86 -16.06 5.70
CA GLU A 27 -0.13 -17.14 5.72
C GLU A 27 0.14 -18.16 4.61
N ILE A 28 0.39 -17.68 3.38
CA ILE A 28 0.73 -18.53 2.23
C ILE A 28 2.00 -19.33 2.51
N PHE A 29 3.05 -18.70 3.03
CA PHE A 29 4.32 -19.37 3.30
C PHE A 29 4.25 -20.38 4.46
N ARG A 30 3.34 -20.17 5.40
CA ARG A 30 3.17 -21.06 6.55
C ARG A 30 2.40 -22.34 6.20
N ASP A 31 1.35 -22.24 5.39
CA ASP A 31 0.50 -23.38 5.01
C ASP A 31 0.01 -23.26 3.55
N TYR A 32 0.93 -23.44 2.61
CA TYR A 32 0.60 -23.34 1.18
C TYR A 32 -0.43 -24.40 0.78
N ASN A 33 -1.57 -23.95 0.24
CA ASN A 33 -2.63 -24.79 -0.28
C ASN A 33 -3.09 -24.27 -1.66
N SER A 34 -2.88 -25.08 -2.69
CA SER A 34 -3.27 -24.74 -4.07
C SER A 34 -4.80 -24.61 -4.26
N GLY A 35 -5.60 -25.12 -3.32
CA GLY A 35 -7.05 -24.95 -3.32
C GLY A 35 -7.52 -23.57 -2.89
N THR A 36 -6.75 -22.88 -2.03
CA THR A 36 -7.11 -21.56 -1.46
C THR A 36 -6.32 -20.40 -2.07
N ILE A 37 -5.23 -20.68 -2.80
CA ILE A 37 -4.33 -19.66 -3.36
C ILE A 37 -5.05 -18.62 -4.27
N LYS A 38 -6.13 -19.01 -4.95
CA LYS A 38 -6.94 -18.09 -5.75
C LYS A 38 -7.69 -17.06 -4.90
N GLU A 39 -8.24 -17.50 -3.77
CA GLU A 39 -8.98 -16.65 -2.84
C GLU A 39 -8.02 -15.67 -2.17
N ILE A 40 -6.84 -16.17 -1.77
CA ILE A 40 -5.78 -15.36 -1.20
C ILE A 40 -5.26 -14.32 -2.21
N MET A 41 -5.07 -14.69 -3.48
CA MET A 41 -4.70 -13.72 -4.53
C MET A 41 -5.75 -12.61 -4.67
N THR A 42 -7.04 -12.96 -4.60
CA THR A 42 -8.12 -11.97 -4.65
C THR A 42 -8.09 -11.05 -3.43
N GLU A 43 -7.80 -11.59 -2.25
CA GLU A 43 -7.60 -10.79 -1.04
C GLU A 43 -6.41 -9.83 -1.16
N MET A 44 -5.27 -10.32 -1.66
CA MET A 44 -4.08 -9.51 -1.86
C MET A 44 -4.35 -8.35 -2.83
N HIS A 45 -5.03 -8.61 -3.95
CA HIS A 45 -5.41 -7.57 -4.91
C HIS A 45 -6.29 -6.49 -4.28
N MET A 46 -7.23 -6.86 -3.40
CA MET A 46 -8.03 -5.88 -2.66
C MET A 46 -7.19 -5.03 -1.68
N VAL A 47 -6.11 -5.59 -1.12
CA VAL A 47 -5.19 -4.86 -0.25
C VAL A 47 -4.40 -3.83 -1.07
N GLU A 48 -3.88 -4.23 -2.23
CA GLU A 48 -3.17 -3.34 -3.16
C GLU A 48 -4.08 -2.22 -3.67
N ASP A 49 -5.26 -2.52 -4.19
CA ASP A 49 -6.26 -1.53 -4.64
C ASP A 49 -6.54 -0.45 -3.56
N THR A 50 -6.61 -0.89 -2.30
CA THR A 50 -6.86 0.01 -1.16
C THR A 50 -5.63 0.87 -0.84
N ALA A 51 -4.44 0.30 -0.99
CA ALA A 51 -3.18 1.00 -0.81
C ALA A 51 -2.94 2.04 -1.90
N ASP A 52 -3.12 1.70 -3.18
CA ASP A 52 -2.98 2.66 -4.30
C ASP A 52 -3.99 3.81 -4.14
N ALA A 53 -5.23 3.52 -3.71
CA ALA A 53 -6.19 4.57 -3.39
C ALA A 53 -5.72 5.50 -2.26
N ALA A 54 -4.97 5.00 -1.27
CA ALA A 54 -4.38 5.81 -0.21
C ALA A 54 -3.16 6.61 -0.72
N HIS A 55 -2.29 6.01 -1.51
CA HIS A 55 -1.17 6.68 -2.16
C HIS A 55 -1.65 7.80 -3.09
N HIS A 56 -2.68 7.56 -3.90
CA HIS A 56 -3.35 8.56 -4.73
C HIS A 56 -3.90 9.73 -3.92
N LYS A 57 -4.43 9.50 -2.71
CA LYS A 57 -4.87 10.60 -1.83
C LYS A 57 -3.70 11.48 -1.41
N ILE A 58 -2.56 10.90 -1.06
CA ILE A 58 -1.32 11.64 -0.74
C ILE A 58 -0.89 12.49 -1.95
N ARG A 59 -0.78 11.88 -3.13
CA ARG A 59 -0.39 12.60 -4.36
C ARG A 59 -1.32 13.76 -4.69
N ASN A 60 -2.64 13.54 -4.59
CA ASN A 60 -3.64 14.57 -4.86
C ASN A 60 -3.62 15.70 -3.82
N ALA A 61 -3.34 15.39 -2.55
CA ALA A 61 -3.17 16.37 -1.49
C ALA A 61 -1.93 17.24 -1.76
N LEU A 62 -0.77 16.62 -2.01
CA LEU A 62 0.49 17.33 -2.29
C LEU A 62 0.39 18.25 -3.50
N ALA A 63 -0.35 17.86 -4.55
CA ALA A 63 -0.56 18.67 -5.74
C ALA A 63 -1.34 19.98 -5.48
N ARG A 64 -2.11 20.04 -4.38
CA ARG A 64 -3.00 21.17 -4.04
C ARG A 64 -2.53 21.93 -2.79
N GLU A 65 -1.57 21.41 -2.06
CA GLU A 65 -1.06 21.98 -0.81
C GLU A 65 0.04 23.02 -1.07
N PHE A 66 -0.09 24.20 -0.47
CA PHE A 66 0.93 25.25 -0.60
C PHE A 66 2.07 25.13 0.42
N ILE A 67 1.79 24.61 1.62
CA ILE A 67 2.76 24.42 2.71
C ILE A 67 2.65 22.98 3.20
N THR A 68 3.76 22.25 3.18
CA THR A 68 3.89 20.88 3.69
C THR A 68 4.72 20.86 4.98
N PRO A 69 4.57 19.84 5.85
CA PRO A 69 5.31 19.76 7.12
C PRO A 69 6.81 19.47 6.93
N ILE A 70 7.18 18.83 5.82
CA ILE A 70 8.55 18.61 5.33
C ILE A 70 8.54 18.81 3.80
N ASP A 71 9.67 18.60 3.14
CA ASP A 71 9.77 18.75 1.69
C ASP A 71 8.79 17.83 0.96
N ARG A 72 8.08 18.38 -0.03
CA ARG A 72 7.05 17.67 -0.80
C ARG A 72 7.62 16.44 -1.51
N GLU A 73 8.84 16.57 -2.01
CA GLU A 73 9.55 15.48 -2.69
C GLU A 73 9.81 14.32 -1.74
N ASP A 74 10.20 14.59 -0.49
CA ASP A 74 10.39 13.54 0.53
C ASP A 74 9.09 12.81 0.82
N ILE A 75 7.97 13.52 1.01
CA ILE A 75 6.66 12.87 1.26
C ILE A 75 6.27 11.99 0.07
N SER A 76 6.45 12.50 -1.16
CA SER A 76 6.12 11.75 -2.37
C SER A 76 7.01 10.52 -2.54
N MET A 77 8.30 10.64 -2.23
CA MET A 77 9.25 9.55 -2.31
C MET A 77 8.94 8.48 -1.25
N ILE A 78 8.67 8.86 -0.01
CA ILE A 78 8.30 7.89 1.04
C ILE A 78 7.01 7.16 0.66
N ALA A 79 5.99 7.87 0.16
CA ALA A 79 4.75 7.24 -0.27
C ALA A 79 4.99 6.23 -1.42
N TYR A 80 5.81 6.60 -2.40
CA TYR A 80 6.20 5.74 -3.51
C TYR A 80 6.95 4.48 -3.04
N GLU A 81 7.95 4.62 -2.18
CA GLU A 81 8.72 3.48 -1.67
C GLU A 81 7.87 2.53 -0.81
N ILE A 82 6.83 3.03 -0.13
CA ILE A 82 5.86 2.19 0.59
C ILE A 82 5.00 1.39 -0.42
N ASP A 83 4.56 2.04 -1.49
CA ASP A 83 3.75 1.45 -2.57
C ASP A 83 4.48 0.28 -3.25
N GLU A 84 5.75 0.49 -3.62
CA GLU A 84 6.59 -0.53 -4.28
C GLU A 84 6.74 -1.81 -3.44
N VAL A 85 6.67 -1.71 -2.10
CA VAL A 85 6.68 -2.88 -1.22
C VAL A 85 5.38 -3.68 -1.34
N ILE A 86 4.23 -3.01 -1.44
CA ILE A 86 2.91 -3.65 -1.57
C ILE A 86 2.82 -4.33 -2.94
N ASP A 87 3.21 -3.64 -4.00
CA ASP A 87 3.28 -4.18 -5.36
C ASP A 87 4.19 -5.41 -5.41
N GLY A 88 5.36 -5.34 -4.76
CA GLY A 88 6.29 -6.46 -4.68
C GLY A 88 5.70 -7.68 -3.95
N ILE A 89 4.88 -7.47 -2.92
CA ILE A 89 4.18 -8.55 -2.22
C ILE A 89 3.10 -9.15 -3.13
N GLU A 90 2.29 -8.32 -3.79
CA GLU A 90 1.26 -8.79 -4.71
C GLU A 90 1.85 -9.61 -5.86
N ASP A 91 2.95 -9.13 -6.46
CA ASP A 91 3.69 -9.81 -7.52
C ASP A 91 4.13 -11.24 -7.11
N ILE A 92 4.56 -11.42 -5.86
CA ILE A 92 4.90 -12.75 -5.32
C ILE A 92 3.65 -13.63 -5.27
N VAL A 93 2.54 -13.11 -4.74
CA VAL A 93 1.28 -13.86 -4.62
C VAL A 93 0.74 -14.26 -6.01
N ILE A 94 0.79 -13.36 -6.99
CA ILE A 94 0.41 -13.63 -8.38
C ILE A 94 1.26 -14.77 -8.96
N ARG A 95 2.57 -14.76 -8.73
CA ARG A 95 3.48 -15.83 -9.18
C ARG A 95 3.23 -17.18 -8.50
N MET A 96 2.70 -17.19 -7.28
CA MET A 96 2.34 -18.43 -6.57
C MET A 96 0.99 -19.00 -7.01
N TYR A 97 0.11 -18.16 -7.57
CA TYR A 97 -1.16 -18.56 -8.14
C TYR A 97 -1.04 -19.12 -9.57
N MET A 98 -0.15 -18.56 -10.39
CA MET A 98 0.11 -19.01 -11.77
C MET A 98 0.69 -20.42 -11.85
#